data_AF-A0A4Q3UFH6-F1
#
_entry.id   AF-A0A4Q3UFH6-F1
#
_cell.length_a   1.000
_cell.length_b   1.000
_cell.length_c   1.000
_cell.angle_alpha   90.00
_cell.angle_beta   90.00
_cell.angle_gamma   90.00
#
_symmetry.space_group_name_H-M   'P 1'
#
loop_
_entity.id
_entity.type
_entity.pdbx_description
1 polymer ?
#
loop_
_entity_poly.entity_id
_entity_poly.type
_entity_poly.pdbx_seq_one_letter_code
_entity_poly.pdbx_strand_id
1 'polypeptide(L)'
;MTKIFLVPLICIFLSFNASGQELIARVQVVAPQVPNIDKRNTDLLQNVIRDFINSNKWTTENYQPQERINCNFVITITAWDG
;
A
#
# COMPACT_ATOMS: atom_id res chain seq x y z
N MET A 1 36.96 22.46 -6.11
CA MET A 1 36.22 21.93 -4.95
C MET A 1 34.70 22.15 -5.03
N THR A 2 34.21 23.25 -5.65
CA THR A 2 32.77 23.53 -5.81
C THR A 2 31.99 22.58 -6.75
N LYS A 3 32.64 21.99 -7.77
CA LYS A 3 31.96 21.13 -8.76
C LYS A 3 31.56 19.75 -8.23
N ILE A 4 32.19 19.26 -7.17
CA ILE A 4 31.95 17.91 -6.62
C ILE A 4 30.66 17.82 -5.81
N PHE A 5 30.19 18.94 -5.24
CA PHE A 5 28.91 19.03 -4.52
C PHE A 5 27.69 19.11 -5.46
N LEU A 6 27.91 19.36 -6.77
CA LEU A 6 26.85 19.54 -7.75
C LEU A 6 26.29 18.19 -8.25
N VAL A 7 27.12 17.15 -8.24
CA VAL A 7 26.75 15.78 -8.64
C VAL A 7 25.70 15.14 -7.73
N PRO A 8 25.86 15.10 -6.38
CA PRO A 8 24.82 14.54 -5.52
C PRO A 8 23.51 15.34 -5.55
N LEU A 9 23.59 16.66 -5.75
CA LEU A 9 22.42 17.51 -5.90
C LEU A 9 21.61 17.16 -7.17
N ILE A 10 22.28 16.93 -8.30
CA ILE A 10 21.66 16.46 -9.55
C ILE A 10 21.03 15.08 -9.39
N CYS A 11 21.68 14.15 -8.68
CA CYS A 11 21.13 12.81 -8.43
C CYS A 11 19.83 12.85 -7.61
N ILE A 12 19.70 13.77 -6.66
CA ILE A 12 18.47 13.96 -5.88
C ILE A 12 17.32 14.40 -6.78
N PHE A 13 17.54 15.32 -7.73
CA PHE A 13 16.50 15.78 -8.65
C PHE A 13 16.05 14.72 -9.66
N LEU A 14 16.89 13.74 -9.99
CA LEU A 14 16.55 12.63 -10.89
C LEU A 14 15.70 11.54 -10.23
N SER A 15 15.57 11.54 -8.90
CA SER A 15 14.87 10.50 -8.15
C SER A 15 13.33 10.62 -8.16
N PHE A 16 12.78 11.67 -8.79
CA PHE A 16 11.36 12.06 -8.64
C PHE A 16 10.42 11.60 -9.77
N ASN A 17 10.62 10.41 -10.34
CA ASN A 17 9.66 9.84 -11.30
C ASN A 17 9.18 8.45 -10.87
N ALA A 18 8.56 8.36 -9.70
CA ALA A 18 7.69 7.24 -9.40
C ALA A 18 6.27 7.61 -9.88
N SER A 19 5.99 7.36 -11.16
CA SER A 19 4.59 7.29 -11.61
C SER A 19 3.92 6.14 -10.87
N GLY A 20 2.66 6.31 -10.46
CA GLY A 20 1.92 5.26 -9.75
C GLY A 20 2.05 3.91 -10.45
N GLN A 21 2.04 2.83 -9.68
CA GLN A 21 2.11 1.47 -10.21
C GLN A 21 0.75 0.80 -10.04
N GLU A 22 0.40 -0.11 -10.95
CA GLU A 22 -0.83 -0.89 -10.84
C GLU A 22 -0.63 -2.06 -9.87
N LEU A 23 -1.58 -2.25 -8.95
CA LEU A 23 -1.40 -3.11 -7.79
C LEU A 23 -2.38 -4.27 -7.78
N ILE A 24 -1.96 -5.37 -7.18
CA ILE A 24 -2.85 -6.42 -6.70
C ILE A 24 -2.46 -6.79 -5.27
N ALA A 25 -3.35 -6.52 -4.34
CA ALA A 25 -3.10 -6.58 -2.92
C ALA A 25 -3.84 -7.74 -2.25
N ARG A 26 -3.12 -8.43 -1.37
CA ARG A 26 -3.69 -9.23 -0.28
C ARG A 26 -3.71 -8.37 0.98
N VAL A 27 -4.79 -8.45 1.74
CA VAL A 27 -4.97 -7.69 2.98
C VAL A 27 -5.33 -8.68 4.08
N GLN A 28 -4.64 -8.56 5.21
CA GLN A 28 -4.92 -9.30 6.42
C GLN A 28 -5.12 -8.32 7.56
N VAL A 29 -6.27 -8.38 8.23
CA VAL A 29 -6.53 -7.59 9.44
C VAL A 29 -6.45 -8.50 10.66
N VAL A 30 -5.62 -8.15 11.62
CA VAL A 30 -5.44 -8.89 12.88
C VAL A 30 -5.57 -7.95 14.07
N ALA A 31 -6.01 -8.47 15.20
CA ALA A 31 -6.20 -7.67 16.41
C ALA A 31 -5.85 -8.47 17.67
N PRO A 32 -4.60 -8.96 17.82
CA PRO A 32 -4.22 -9.85 18.91
C PRO A 32 -4.27 -9.17 20.29
N GLN A 33 -4.19 -7.84 20.34
CA GLN A 33 -4.19 -7.05 21.59
C GLN A 33 -5.57 -6.53 21.98
N VAL A 34 -6.60 -6.71 21.15
CA VAL A 34 -7.95 -6.22 21.41
C VAL A 34 -8.84 -7.40 21.79
N PRO A 35 -9.16 -7.58 23.09
CA PRO A 35 -10.04 -8.67 23.52
C PRO A 35 -11.48 -8.45 23.02
N ASN A 36 -12.18 -9.55 22.73
CA ASN A 36 -13.58 -9.55 22.29
C ASN A 36 -13.90 -8.71 21.04
N ILE A 37 -12.92 -8.47 20.17
CA ILE A 37 -13.18 -7.79 18.90
C ILE A 37 -14.16 -8.60 18.04
N ASP A 38 -15.13 -7.92 17.42
CA ASP A 38 -16.06 -8.56 16.51
C ASP A 38 -15.33 -8.96 15.22
N LYS A 39 -15.13 -10.27 15.07
CA LYS A 39 -14.49 -10.85 13.88
C LYS A 39 -15.21 -10.48 12.58
N ARG A 40 -16.54 -10.34 12.61
CA ARG A 40 -17.31 -9.95 11.43
C ARG A 40 -16.91 -8.56 10.96
N ASN A 41 -16.71 -7.63 11.90
CA ASN A 41 -16.31 -6.27 11.58
C ASN A 41 -14.88 -6.22 11.02
N THR A 42 -13.95 -7.02 11.58
CA THR A 42 -12.58 -7.10 11.03
C THR A 42 -12.53 -7.75 9.65
N ASP A 43 -13.34 -8.79 9.42
CA ASP A 43 -13.43 -9.45 8.11
C ASP A 43 -14.05 -8.51 7.05
N LEU A 44 -15.07 -7.73 7.44
CA LEU A 44 -15.64 -6.67 6.60
C LEU A 44 -14.59 -5.60 6.27
N LEU A 45 -13.86 -5.09 7.26
CA LEU A 45 -12.79 -4.11 7.05
C LEU A 45 -11.73 -4.64 6.09
N GLN A 46 -11.28 -5.88 6.30
CA GLN A 46 -10.31 -6.53 5.43
C GLN A 46 -10.80 -6.59 3.98
N ASN A 47 -12.05 -6.98 3.76
CA ASN A 47 -12.65 -7.06 2.42
C ASN A 47 -12.79 -5.69 1.78
N VAL A 48 -13.27 -4.69 2.51
CA VAL A 48 -13.42 -3.32 2.01
C VAL A 48 -12.08 -2.75 1.56
N ILE A 49 -11.02 -2.91 2.37
CA ILE A 49 -9.68 -2.43 1.99
C ILE A 49 -9.15 -3.19 0.77
N ARG A 50 -9.30 -4.52 0.76
CA ARG A 50 -8.85 -5.36 -0.37
C ARG A 50 -9.55 -4.96 -1.67
N ASP A 51 -10.87 -4.79 -1.62
CA ASP A 51 -11.68 -4.45 -2.79
C ASP A 51 -11.40 -3.04 -3.26
N PHE A 52 -11.22 -2.09 -2.33
CA PHE A 52 -10.75 -0.74 -2.66
C PHE A 52 -9.42 -0.81 -3.40
N ILE A 53 -8.39 -1.46 -2.87
CA ILE A 53 -7.07 -1.46 -3.52
C ILE A 53 -7.12 -2.13 -4.91
N ASN A 54 -7.80 -3.27 -5.03
CA ASN A 54 -7.77 -4.09 -6.24
C ASN A 54 -8.72 -3.61 -7.36
N SER A 55 -9.76 -2.83 -7.01
CA SER A 55 -10.74 -2.31 -7.96
C SER A 55 -10.44 -0.88 -8.41
N ASN A 56 -9.51 -0.19 -7.75
CA ASN A 56 -9.04 1.12 -8.18
C ASN A 56 -8.00 1.00 -9.29
N LYS A 57 -8.05 1.93 -10.24
CA LYS A 57 -7.02 2.11 -11.27
C LYS A 57 -6.05 3.17 -10.80
N TRP A 58 -4.80 2.79 -10.55
CA TRP A 58 -3.79 3.69 -9.97
C TRP A 58 -3.03 4.49 -11.02
N THR A 59 -3.20 4.13 -12.29
CA THR A 59 -2.48 4.69 -13.44
C THR A 59 -3.43 4.91 -14.62
N THR A 60 -2.96 5.54 -15.70
CA THR A 60 -3.73 5.67 -16.94
C THR A 60 -3.63 4.42 -17.83
N GLU A 61 -2.60 3.63 -17.66
CA GLU A 61 -2.27 2.48 -18.51
C GLU A 61 -3.10 1.24 -18.17
N ASN A 62 -3.20 0.31 -19.13
CA ASN A 62 -3.91 -0.96 -18.93
C ASN A 62 -2.88 -2.07 -18.73
N TYR A 63 -2.88 -2.70 -17.55
CA TYR A 63 -2.00 -3.80 -17.20
C TYR A 63 -2.78 -5.12 -17.14
N GLN A 64 -2.18 -6.18 -17.65
CA GLN A 64 -2.64 -7.54 -17.42
C GLN A 64 -2.47 -7.91 -15.94
N PRO A 65 -3.29 -8.83 -15.38
CA PRO A 65 -3.18 -9.21 -13.97
C PRO A 65 -1.77 -9.65 -13.53
N GLN A 66 -1.01 -10.33 -14.41
CA GLN A 66 0.38 -10.74 -14.12
C GLN A 66 1.42 -9.61 -14.13
N GLU A 67 1.09 -8.45 -14.72
CA GLU A 67 1.98 -7.27 -14.75
C GLU A 67 1.80 -6.40 -13.50
N ARG A 68 0.70 -6.60 -12.77
CA ARG A 68 0.42 -5.88 -11.52
C ARG A 68 1.38 -6.30 -10.42
N ILE A 69 1.74 -5.35 -9.59
CA ILE A 69 2.65 -5.61 -8.47
C ILE A 69 1.88 -6.27 -7.34
N ASN A 70 2.36 -7.44 -6.92
CA ASN A 70 1.81 -8.17 -5.79
C ASN A 70 2.19 -7.47 -4.47
N CYS A 71 1.19 -7.00 -3.75
CA CYS A 71 1.34 -6.36 -2.44
C CYS A 71 0.69 -7.21 -1.34
N ASN A 72 1.25 -7.15 -0.14
CA ASN A 72 0.66 -7.78 1.04
C ASN A 72 0.61 -6.77 2.19
N PHE A 73 -0.61 -6.45 2.64
CA PHE A 73 -0.85 -5.56 3.77
C PHE A 73 -1.26 -6.38 4.98
N VAL A 74 -0.51 -6.24 6.07
CA VAL A 74 -0.89 -6.78 7.37
C VAL A 74 -1.19 -5.59 8.27
N ILE A 75 -2.46 -5.45 8.64
CA ILE A 75 -2.96 -4.36 9.47
C ILE A 75 -3.24 -4.92 10.85
N THR A 76 -2.53 -4.41 11.84
CA THR A 76 -2.70 -4.81 13.24
C THR A 76 -3.47 -3.74 13.99
N ILE A 77 -4.65 -4.09 14.49
CA ILE A 77 -5.45 -3.24 15.37
C ILE A 77 -4.89 -3.37 16.79
N THR A 78 -4.49 -2.24 17.37
CA THR A 78 -3.87 -2.18 18.70
C THR A 78 -4.84 -1.71 19.80
N ALA A 79 -5.92 -1.02 19.44
CA ALA A 79 -6.94 -0.54 20.37
C ALA A 79 -8.32 -0.43 19.68
N TRP A 80 -9.38 -0.60 20.46
CA TRP A 80 -10.78 -0.38 20.08
C TRP A 80 -11.52 0.18 21.30
N ASP A 81 -12.23 1.28 21.12
CA ASP A 81 -12.90 2.02 22.19
C ASP A 81 -14.38 1.63 22.38
N GLY A 82 -14.96 0.85 21.47
CA GLY A 82 -16.36 0.39 21.57
C GLY A 82 -17.27 1.11 20.60
#